data_AF-A0A3G1KRM3-F1
#
_entry.id   AF-A0A3G1KRM3-F1
#
_cell.length_a   1.000
_cell.length_b   1.000
_cell.length_c   1.000
_cell.angle_alpha   90.00
_cell.angle_beta   90.00
_cell.angle_gamma   90.00
#
_symmetry.space_group_name_H-M   'P 1'
#
loop_
_entity.id
_entity.type
_entity.pdbx_description
1 polymer ?
#
loop_
_entity_poly.entity_id
_entity_poly.type
_entity_poly.pdbx_seq_one_letter_code
_entity_poly.pdbx_strand_id
1 'polypeptide(L)'
;MKKTNTDYARRMILIITVAYLLGLSVLAERLSFGLVFIIWMGAMIPIILLYRSWSAVLEMSMLPIIWLFVSPLESQLGPSWYLLLVSTVTLSISHRMNSRRATIFSLWFSLGLGLLLTYNYQTGIVGSILLAIILLWLAFYSLKIIRGTYAYKPPKMIDLILCSFSGNTGHYAHAFIESARENGAEVIVHRFHYYKDFDPVLKGDALVLAFPVSGWKPPWPLTEFLIKKLKKGDGKPAFLLYTAAGGPENAGIIAWILLTLKGYKVIGRAWSIYPLNIPTFRLGPKKLWQFIDSLTPLKSDIEFVQQAAQEFVSGGGGGLPFVMWPTPLVLIGFLLDNKWINAILYRTYVWRKRCTTCNFCLRYCPVNRFVSINGRPKAKGTCSLCFGCVNHCPKNSMQMRFLSEYGQPYKSRWPQFIIKPEAKREPPSFSA
;
A
#
# COMPACT_ATOMS: atom_id res chain seq x y z
N MET A 1 29.62 3.72 -8.49
CA MET A 1 29.14 3.46 -7.11
C MET A 1 30.10 2.50 -6.42
N LYS A 2 30.83 2.94 -5.38
CA LYS A 2 31.64 2.04 -4.54
C LYS A 2 30.70 1.09 -3.79
N LYS A 3 30.86 -0.22 -3.98
CA LYS A 3 30.14 -1.23 -3.19
C LYS A 3 30.58 -1.07 -1.73
N THR A 4 29.66 -0.73 -0.86
CA THR A 4 29.92 -0.59 0.59
C THR A 4 29.97 -1.98 1.24
N ASN A 5 30.60 -2.13 2.41
CA ASN A 5 30.54 -3.35 3.23
C ASN A 5 29.09 -3.80 3.50
N THR A 6 28.15 -2.86 3.50
CA THR A 6 26.71 -3.08 3.62
C THR A 6 26.16 -3.93 2.47
N ASP A 7 26.64 -3.77 1.24
CA ASP A 7 26.20 -4.57 0.08
C ASP A 7 26.67 -6.03 0.16
N TYR A 8 27.84 -6.28 0.73
CA TYR A 8 28.35 -7.64 0.92
C TYR A 8 27.53 -8.39 1.97
N ALA A 9 27.32 -7.78 3.14
CA ALA A 9 26.46 -8.32 4.19
C ALA A 9 25.04 -8.59 3.66
N ARG A 10 24.49 -7.67 2.84
CA ARG A 10 23.17 -7.86 2.24
C ARG A 10 23.09 -9.06 1.30
N ARG A 11 24.13 -9.29 0.50
CA ARG A 11 24.22 -10.45 -0.40
C ARG A 11 24.36 -11.76 0.37
N MET A 12 25.19 -11.78 1.42
CA MET A 12 25.36 -12.95 2.29
C MET A 12 24.05 -13.33 2.97
N ILE A 13 23.35 -12.38 3.58
CA ILE A 13 22.07 -12.67 4.24
C ILE A 13 21.02 -13.12 3.21
N LEU A 14 20.97 -12.51 2.00
CA LEU A 14 20.11 -13.00 0.91
C LEU A 14 20.38 -14.46 0.57
N ILE A 15 21.65 -14.85 0.41
CA ILE A 15 22.04 -16.23 0.09
C ILE A 15 21.59 -17.17 1.21
N ILE A 16 21.83 -16.80 2.47
CA ILE A 16 21.42 -17.59 3.64
C ILE A 16 19.89 -17.72 3.70
N THR A 17 19.14 -16.64 3.50
CA THR A 17 17.67 -16.66 3.51
C THR A 17 17.12 -17.54 2.38
N VAL A 18 17.66 -17.42 1.15
CA VAL A 18 17.22 -18.25 0.02
C VAL A 18 17.55 -19.73 0.28
N ALA A 19 18.78 -20.03 0.72
CA ALA A 19 19.19 -21.40 1.04
C ALA A 19 18.32 -22.01 2.16
N TYR A 20 18.02 -21.23 3.19
CA TYR A 20 17.14 -21.63 4.28
C TYR A 20 15.73 -21.97 3.80
N LEU A 21 15.13 -21.11 2.97
CA LEU A 21 13.78 -21.32 2.42
C LEU A 21 13.73 -22.50 1.44
N LEU A 22 14.80 -22.75 0.68
CA LEU A 22 14.93 -23.93 -0.17
C LEU A 22 15.09 -25.21 0.66
N GLY A 23 15.93 -25.22 1.70
CA GLY A 23 16.05 -26.37 2.61
C GLY A 23 14.72 -26.69 3.31
N LEU A 24 13.97 -25.66 3.69
CA LEU A 24 12.60 -25.78 4.19
C LEU A 24 11.67 -26.48 3.20
N SER A 25 11.73 -26.13 1.90
CA SER A 25 10.89 -26.78 0.89
C SER A 25 11.14 -28.30 0.82
N VAL A 26 12.36 -28.77 1.08
CA VAL A 26 12.65 -30.22 1.08
C VAL A 26 12.11 -30.92 2.33
N LEU A 27 12.10 -30.22 3.47
CA LEU A 27 11.73 -30.79 4.77
C LEU A 27 10.24 -30.63 5.10
N ALA A 28 9.53 -29.74 4.43
CA ALA A 28 8.19 -29.28 4.80
C ALA A 28 7.16 -30.41 4.99
N GLU A 29 7.16 -31.42 4.12
CA GLU A 29 6.24 -32.57 4.22
C GLU A 29 6.44 -33.41 5.49
N ARG A 30 7.59 -33.29 6.14
CA ARG A 30 7.96 -34.05 7.33
C ARG A 30 7.80 -33.26 8.62
N LEU A 31 7.40 -31.99 8.53
CA LEU A 31 7.33 -31.07 9.68
C LEU A 31 5.87 -30.87 10.09
N SER A 32 5.62 -30.85 11.40
CA SER A 32 4.31 -30.44 11.92
C SER A 32 4.08 -28.95 11.64
N PHE A 33 2.80 -28.57 11.57
CA PHE A 33 2.40 -27.17 11.37
C PHE A 33 3.04 -26.20 12.37
N GLY A 34 3.06 -26.56 13.66
CA GLY A 34 3.66 -25.73 14.70
C GLY A 34 5.16 -25.52 14.50
N LEU A 35 5.87 -26.56 14.04
CA LEU A 35 7.28 -26.48 13.74
C LEU A 35 7.56 -25.62 12.50
N VAL A 36 6.74 -25.74 11.45
CA VAL A 36 6.80 -24.85 10.28
C VAL A 36 6.61 -23.39 10.69
N PHE A 37 5.67 -23.09 11.59
CA PHE A 37 5.44 -21.74 12.07
C PHE A 37 6.63 -21.16 12.86
N ILE A 38 7.22 -21.94 13.77
CA ILE A 38 8.41 -21.55 14.53
C ILE A 38 9.59 -21.28 13.60
N ILE A 39 9.81 -22.17 12.64
CA ILE A 39 10.88 -22.04 11.65
C ILE A 39 10.62 -20.79 10.80
N TRP A 40 9.40 -20.57 10.31
CA TRP A 40 9.03 -19.35 9.60
C TRP A 40 9.31 -18.07 10.40
N MET A 41 8.96 -18.04 11.70
CA MET A 41 9.30 -16.92 12.60
C MET A 41 10.81 -16.70 12.69
N GLY A 42 11.59 -17.78 12.79
CA GLY A 42 13.05 -17.74 12.73
C GLY A 42 13.58 -17.16 11.41
N ALA A 43 12.94 -17.49 10.29
CA ALA A 43 13.26 -16.98 8.95
C ALA A 43 13.07 -15.46 8.83
N MET A 44 12.09 -14.90 9.54
CA MET A 44 11.81 -13.46 9.50
C MET A 44 12.86 -12.64 10.24
N ILE A 45 13.61 -13.22 11.18
CA ILE A 45 14.69 -12.56 11.93
C ILE A 45 15.80 -12.03 11.00
N PRO A 46 16.45 -12.84 10.15
CA PRO A 46 17.47 -12.33 9.23
C PRO A 46 16.88 -11.32 8.23
N ILE A 47 15.62 -11.48 7.81
CA ILE A 47 14.93 -10.53 6.93
C ILE A 47 14.76 -9.16 7.61
N ILE A 48 14.28 -9.11 8.86
CA ILE A 48 14.15 -7.83 9.58
C ILE A 48 15.51 -7.21 9.89
N LEU A 49 16.52 -8.01 10.23
CA LEU A 49 17.88 -7.50 10.47
C LEU A 49 18.50 -6.91 9.20
N LEU A 50 18.23 -7.53 8.04
CA LEU A 50 18.75 -7.15 6.74
C LEU A 50 18.09 -5.89 6.18
N TYR A 51 16.76 -5.87 6.13
CA TYR A 51 16.00 -4.77 5.52
C TYR A 51 15.64 -3.68 6.51
N ARG A 52 15.65 -4.00 7.82
CA ARG A 52 15.16 -3.13 8.89
C ARG A 52 13.80 -2.54 8.53
N SER A 53 12.92 -3.33 7.94
CA SER A 53 11.66 -2.84 7.36
C SER A 53 10.52 -3.76 7.73
N TRP A 54 9.52 -3.22 8.42
CA TRP A 54 8.29 -3.96 8.70
C TRP A 54 7.55 -4.30 7.40
N SER A 55 7.58 -3.41 6.40
CA SER A 55 6.94 -3.67 5.10
C SER A 55 7.51 -4.91 4.39
N ALA A 56 8.83 -5.11 4.46
CA ALA A 56 9.46 -6.30 3.89
C ALA A 56 9.02 -7.58 4.61
N VAL A 57 9.06 -7.57 5.95
CA VAL A 57 8.62 -8.71 6.76
C VAL A 57 7.16 -9.03 6.47
N LEU A 58 6.28 -8.03 6.46
CA LEU A 58 4.85 -8.25 6.26
C LEU A 58 4.54 -8.81 4.88
N GLU A 59 5.13 -8.27 3.80
CA GLU A 59 5.00 -8.85 2.44
C GLU A 59 5.39 -10.33 2.43
N MET A 60 6.53 -10.67 3.03
CA MET A 60 7.03 -12.04 3.12
C MET A 60 6.20 -12.91 4.08
N SER A 61 5.49 -12.30 5.03
CA SER A 61 4.61 -12.98 6.00
C SER A 61 3.24 -13.30 5.44
N MET A 62 2.73 -12.48 4.51
CA MET A 62 1.39 -12.70 3.96
C MET A 62 1.29 -14.05 3.28
N LEU A 63 2.32 -14.48 2.53
CA LEU A 63 2.33 -15.77 1.84
C LEU A 63 2.22 -16.99 2.75
N PRO A 64 3.02 -17.10 3.83
CA PRO A 64 2.90 -18.23 4.73
C PRO A 64 1.61 -18.17 5.52
N ILE A 65 1.13 -16.99 5.91
CA ILE A 65 -0.19 -16.85 6.55
C ILE A 65 -1.29 -17.39 5.63
N ILE A 66 -1.23 -17.09 4.33
CA ILE A 66 -2.17 -17.66 3.35
C ILE A 66 -2.01 -19.18 3.28
N TRP A 67 -0.79 -19.69 3.24
CA TRP A 67 -0.54 -21.13 3.33
C TRP A 67 -1.16 -21.75 4.59
N LEU A 68 -1.08 -21.11 5.75
CA LEU A 68 -1.71 -21.63 6.98
C LEU A 68 -3.23 -21.79 6.83
N PHE A 69 -3.89 -20.86 6.13
CA PHE A 69 -5.35 -20.88 5.96
C PHE A 69 -5.82 -21.69 4.74
N VAL A 70 -4.99 -21.81 3.70
CA VAL A 70 -5.36 -22.41 2.41
C VAL A 70 -4.79 -23.82 2.24
N SER A 71 -3.65 -24.15 2.86
CA SER A 71 -3.07 -25.50 2.79
C SER A 71 -4.00 -26.62 3.24
N PRO A 72 -4.91 -26.44 4.24
CA PRO A 72 -5.87 -27.48 4.58
C PRO A 72 -6.91 -27.74 3.48
N LEU A 73 -7.16 -26.76 2.61
CA LEU A 73 -8.13 -26.85 1.51
C LEU A 73 -7.51 -27.41 0.22
N GLU A 74 -6.17 -27.36 0.11
CA GLU A 74 -5.40 -27.75 -1.08
C GLU A 74 -4.11 -28.46 -0.65
N SER A 75 -4.26 -29.55 0.12
CA SER A 75 -3.15 -30.34 0.69
C SER A 75 -2.19 -30.87 -0.37
N GLN A 76 -2.70 -31.06 -1.59
CA GLN A 76 -1.96 -31.50 -2.76
C GLN A 76 -0.84 -30.52 -3.19
N LEU A 77 -0.91 -29.23 -2.88
CA LEU A 77 0.15 -28.27 -3.25
C LEU A 77 1.47 -28.50 -2.51
N GLY A 78 1.44 -29.15 -1.32
CA GLY A 78 2.63 -29.58 -0.60
C GLY A 78 3.73 -28.50 -0.45
N PRO A 79 5.01 -28.82 -0.66
CA PRO A 79 6.14 -27.90 -0.54
C PRO A 79 6.27 -26.81 -1.59
N SER A 80 5.48 -26.86 -2.67
CA SER A 80 5.58 -25.89 -3.77
C SER A 80 5.35 -24.44 -3.28
N TRP A 81 4.61 -24.27 -2.19
CA TRP A 81 4.42 -22.99 -1.49
C TRP A 81 5.71 -22.31 -1.03
N TYR A 82 6.76 -23.07 -0.73
CA TYR A 82 8.04 -22.49 -0.33
C TYR A 82 8.78 -21.86 -1.51
N LEU A 83 8.63 -22.39 -2.73
CA LEU A 83 9.16 -21.71 -3.93
C LEU A 83 8.45 -20.39 -4.21
N LEU A 84 7.16 -20.28 -3.87
CA LEU A 84 6.43 -19.01 -3.95
C LEU A 84 6.99 -18.00 -2.95
N LEU A 85 7.31 -18.47 -1.74
CA LEU A 85 7.94 -17.66 -0.70
C LEU A 85 9.35 -17.20 -1.12
N VAL A 86 10.17 -18.09 -1.67
CA VAL A 86 11.51 -17.75 -2.22
C VAL A 86 11.39 -16.73 -3.36
N SER A 87 10.45 -16.94 -4.28
CA SER A 87 10.17 -16.03 -5.40
C SER A 87 9.81 -14.64 -4.89
N THR A 88 8.97 -14.57 -3.86
CA THR A 88 8.54 -13.29 -3.26
C THR A 88 9.65 -12.61 -2.49
N VAL A 89 10.46 -13.36 -1.73
CA VAL A 89 11.63 -12.83 -1.04
C VAL A 89 12.56 -12.20 -2.06
N THR A 90 12.95 -12.94 -3.10
CA THR A 90 13.82 -12.42 -4.16
C THR A 90 13.19 -11.24 -4.92
N LEU A 91 11.87 -11.18 -5.03
CA LEU A 91 11.14 -10.07 -5.64
C LEU A 91 11.16 -8.78 -4.80
N SER A 92 10.82 -8.87 -3.51
CA SER A 92 10.91 -7.74 -2.58
C SER A 92 12.35 -7.21 -2.50
N ILE A 93 13.34 -8.07 -2.71
CA ILE A 93 14.76 -7.70 -2.75
C ILE A 93 15.14 -7.00 -4.04
N SER A 94 14.71 -7.54 -5.18
CA SER A 94 14.83 -6.86 -6.47
C SER A 94 14.28 -5.45 -6.37
N HIS A 95 13.11 -5.30 -5.75
CA HIS A 95 12.46 -4.01 -5.56
C HIS A 95 13.29 -3.06 -4.68
N ARG A 96 13.71 -3.52 -3.49
CA ARG A 96 14.40 -2.64 -2.52
C ARG A 96 15.83 -2.30 -2.88
N MET A 97 16.52 -3.18 -3.59
CA MET A 97 17.95 -3.01 -3.90
C MET A 97 18.20 -2.75 -5.39
N ASN A 98 17.13 -2.60 -6.19
CA ASN A 98 17.18 -2.52 -7.65
C ASN A 98 18.10 -3.60 -8.27
N SER A 99 18.03 -4.82 -7.74
CA SER A 99 19.01 -5.88 -8.03
C SER A 99 18.57 -6.72 -9.23
N ARG A 100 19.31 -6.59 -10.35
CA ARG A 100 19.11 -7.44 -11.54
C ARG A 100 19.26 -8.93 -11.22
N ARG A 101 20.21 -9.31 -10.35
CA ARG A 101 20.40 -10.70 -9.92
C ARG A 101 19.20 -11.23 -9.15
N ALA A 102 18.68 -10.45 -8.20
CA ALA A 102 17.49 -10.84 -7.45
C ALA A 102 16.26 -10.95 -8.36
N THR A 103 16.15 -10.09 -9.38
CA THR A 103 15.12 -10.19 -10.42
C THR A 103 15.22 -11.50 -11.18
N ILE A 104 16.42 -11.85 -11.66
CA ILE A 104 16.67 -13.11 -12.39
C ILE A 104 16.31 -14.30 -11.50
N PHE A 105 16.78 -14.33 -10.25
CA PHE A 105 16.43 -15.41 -9.32
C PHE A 105 14.91 -15.53 -9.11
N SER A 106 14.21 -14.42 -8.92
CA SER A 106 12.75 -14.45 -8.77
C SER A 106 12.05 -15.02 -10.02
N LEU A 107 12.51 -14.67 -11.22
CA LEU A 107 12.00 -15.25 -12.48
C LEU A 107 12.23 -16.77 -12.53
N TRP A 108 13.44 -17.23 -12.19
CA TRP A 108 13.79 -18.65 -12.16
C TRP A 108 12.95 -19.43 -11.15
N PHE A 109 12.80 -18.92 -9.92
CA PHE A 109 11.98 -19.58 -8.90
C PHE A 109 10.50 -19.58 -9.25
N SER A 110 10.00 -18.50 -9.87
CA SER A 110 8.61 -18.43 -10.34
C SER A 110 8.35 -19.41 -11.47
N LEU A 111 9.28 -19.52 -12.42
CA LEU A 111 9.21 -20.50 -13.51
C LEU A 111 9.27 -21.95 -12.98
N GLY A 112 10.20 -22.23 -12.07
CA GLY A 112 10.32 -23.56 -11.45
C GLY A 112 9.06 -23.96 -10.68
N LEU A 113 8.46 -23.02 -9.94
CA LEU A 113 7.16 -23.23 -9.30
C LEU A 113 6.06 -23.54 -10.31
N GLY A 114 5.97 -22.76 -11.39
CA GLY A 114 4.99 -23.01 -12.45
C GLY A 114 5.12 -24.40 -13.06
N LEU A 115 6.35 -24.82 -13.38
CA LEU A 115 6.63 -26.15 -13.92
C LEU A 115 6.24 -27.27 -12.95
N LEU A 116 6.51 -27.13 -11.65
CA LEU A 116 6.14 -28.11 -10.63
C LEU A 116 4.61 -28.24 -10.47
N LEU A 117 3.91 -27.11 -10.46
CA LEU A 117 2.44 -27.10 -10.38
C LEU A 117 1.81 -27.80 -11.59
N THR A 118 2.36 -27.59 -12.79
CA THR A 118 1.89 -28.24 -14.02
C THR A 118 2.27 -29.73 -14.08
N TYR A 119 3.49 -30.08 -13.72
CA TYR A 119 4.00 -31.46 -13.81
C TYR A 119 3.30 -32.42 -12.84
N ASN A 120 3.04 -31.97 -11.61
CA ASN A 120 2.42 -32.80 -10.58
C ASN A 120 0.89 -32.91 -10.71
N TYR A 121 0.28 -32.38 -11.78
CA TYR A 121 -1.18 -32.24 -11.94
C TYR A 121 -1.87 -31.58 -10.74
N GLN A 122 -1.16 -30.73 -9.99
CA GLN A 122 -1.66 -30.03 -8.80
C GLN A 122 -2.47 -28.78 -9.17
N THR A 123 -3.27 -28.84 -10.23
CA THR A 123 -4.07 -27.70 -10.71
C THR A 123 -5.49 -27.74 -10.14
N GLY A 124 -5.59 -27.68 -8.81
CA GLY A 124 -6.80 -27.20 -8.14
C GLY A 124 -7.04 -25.72 -8.41
N ILE A 125 -8.15 -25.16 -7.90
CA ILE A 125 -8.52 -23.74 -8.11
C ILE A 125 -7.38 -22.82 -7.64
N VAL A 126 -6.76 -23.15 -6.50
CA VAL A 126 -5.66 -22.35 -5.95
C VAL A 126 -4.40 -22.48 -6.81
N GLY A 127 -4.07 -23.69 -7.29
CA GLY A 127 -2.95 -23.91 -8.21
C GLY A 127 -3.09 -23.11 -9.50
N SER A 128 -4.30 -23.04 -10.07
CA SER A 128 -4.59 -22.21 -11.26
C SER A 128 -4.45 -20.71 -10.99
N ILE A 129 -4.90 -20.23 -9.82
CA ILE A 129 -4.73 -18.81 -9.43
C ILE A 129 -3.24 -18.49 -9.26
N LEU A 130 -2.47 -19.37 -8.63
CA LEU A 130 -1.03 -19.18 -8.46
C LEU A 130 -0.31 -19.15 -9.81
N LEU A 131 -0.65 -20.07 -10.72
CA LEU A 131 -0.09 -20.08 -12.08
C LEU A 131 -0.40 -18.76 -12.82
N ALA A 132 -1.64 -18.25 -12.72
CA ALA A 132 -2.01 -16.97 -13.30
C ALA A 132 -1.21 -15.80 -12.70
N ILE A 133 -0.99 -15.80 -11.38
CA ILE A 133 -0.16 -14.79 -10.70
C ILE A 133 1.29 -14.86 -11.19
N ILE A 134 1.86 -16.06 -11.29
CA ILE A 134 3.22 -16.29 -11.81
C ILE A 134 3.34 -15.78 -13.24
N LEU A 135 2.40 -16.14 -14.12
CA LEU A 135 2.38 -15.68 -15.51
C LEU A 135 2.29 -14.15 -15.59
N LEU A 136 1.46 -13.53 -14.76
CA LEU A 136 1.40 -12.08 -14.65
C LEU A 136 2.74 -11.49 -14.21
N TRP A 137 3.40 -12.07 -13.19
CA TRP A 137 4.72 -11.61 -12.77
C TRP A 137 5.74 -11.74 -13.90
N LEU A 138 5.83 -12.89 -14.55
CA LEU A 138 6.73 -13.12 -15.68
C LEU A 138 6.46 -12.09 -16.78
N ALA A 139 5.19 -11.80 -17.11
CA ALA A 139 4.82 -10.77 -18.08
C ALA A 139 5.24 -9.36 -17.63
N PHE A 140 4.94 -8.95 -16.38
CA PHE A 140 5.31 -7.64 -15.84
C PHE A 140 6.83 -7.42 -15.82
N TYR A 141 7.59 -8.42 -15.41
CA TYR A 141 9.05 -8.33 -15.35
C TYR A 141 9.70 -8.44 -16.72
N SER A 142 9.15 -9.26 -17.61
CA SER A 142 9.57 -9.26 -19.02
C SER A 142 9.30 -7.91 -19.65
N LEU A 143 8.13 -7.30 -19.40
CA LEU A 143 7.83 -5.93 -19.83
C LEU A 143 8.81 -4.92 -19.21
N LYS A 144 9.18 -5.04 -17.92
CA LYS A 144 10.19 -4.19 -17.29
C LYS A 144 11.57 -4.32 -17.95
N ILE A 145 11.97 -5.54 -18.31
CA ILE A 145 13.25 -5.82 -18.98
C ILE A 145 13.23 -5.32 -20.43
N ILE A 146 12.18 -5.64 -21.20
CA ILE A 146 12.01 -5.27 -22.61
C ILE A 146 11.90 -3.75 -22.77
N ARG A 147 11.12 -3.10 -21.90
CA ARG A 147 10.98 -1.64 -21.90
C ARG A 147 12.24 -0.92 -21.39
N GLY A 148 13.21 -1.67 -20.88
CA GLY A 148 14.37 -1.15 -20.17
C GLY A 148 13.99 -0.46 -18.86
N THR A 149 14.96 -0.27 -17.97
CA THR A 149 14.98 0.94 -17.15
C THR A 149 15.06 2.09 -18.14
N TYR A 150 13.92 2.65 -18.54
CA TYR A 150 13.90 3.84 -19.38
C TYR A 150 14.86 4.83 -18.72
N ALA A 151 15.95 5.19 -19.39
CA ALA A 151 16.62 6.43 -19.12
C ALA A 151 15.62 7.51 -19.57
N TYR A 152 14.70 7.88 -18.68
CA TYR A 152 13.91 9.08 -18.87
C TYR A 152 14.79 10.26 -18.50
N LYS A 153 14.47 11.42 -19.07
CA LYS A 153 15.16 12.65 -18.70
C LYS A 153 14.94 12.87 -17.18
N PRO A 154 16.01 12.99 -16.38
CA PRO A 154 15.92 13.36 -14.97
C PRO A 154 14.93 14.51 -14.78
N PRO A 155 13.88 14.33 -13.95
CA PRO A 155 12.81 15.31 -13.84
C PRO A 155 13.31 16.51 -13.04
N LYS A 156 13.16 17.70 -13.59
CA LYS A 156 13.50 18.95 -12.87
C LYS A 156 12.31 19.50 -12.11
N MET A 157 11.10 19.27 -12.61
CA MET A 157 9.86 19.66 -11.95
C MET A 157 8.93 18.45 -11.80
N ILE A 158 8.49 18.20 -10.58
CA ILE A 158 7.63 17.07 -10.21
C ILE A 158 6.29 17.62 -9.72
N ASP A 159 5.20 17.21 -10.35
CA ASP A 159 3.88 17.36 -9.77
C ASP A 159 3.59 16.19 -8.83
N LEU A 160 3.36 16.45 -7.55
CA LEU A 160 3.00 15.43 -6.57
C LEU A 160 1.54 15.58 -6.16
N ILE A 161 0.68 14.65 -6.57
CA ILE A 161 -0.70 14.55 -6.08
C ILE A 161 -0.68 13.81 -4.75
N LEU A 162 -0.94 14.53 -3.67
CA LEU A 162 -0.96 14.00 -2.31
C LEU A 162 -2.38 13.76 -1.86
N CYS A 163 -2.75 12.52 -1.57
CA CYS A 163 -3.96 12.14 -0.84
C CYS A 163 -3.54 11.65 0.55
N SER A 164 -4.02 12.28 1.62
CA SER A 164 -3.74 11.84 2.99
C SER A 164 -4.82 12.25 3.97
N PHE A 165 -5.49 11.24 4.55
CA PHE A 165 -6.60 11.46 5.48
C PHE A 165 -6.22 11.41 6.95
N SER A 166 -5.09 10.83 7.30
CA SER A 166 -4.63 10.71 8.70
C SER A 166 -3.26 11.33 8.92
N GLY A 167 -2.64 11.90 7.88
CA GLY A 167 -1.28 12.44 7.92
C GLY A 167 -0.18 11.39 7.70
N ASN A 168 -0.49 10.08 7.77
CA ASN A 168 0.48 9.00 7.54
C ASN A 168 1.16 9.10 6.17
N THR A 169 0.35 9.09 5.11
CA THR A 169 0.86 9.24 3.73
C THR A 169 1.53 10.58 3.51
N GLY A 170 1.05 11.65 4.15
CA GLY A 170 1.67 12.96 4.03
C GLY A 170 3.05 13.03 4.69
N HIS A 171 3.26 12.34 5.82
CA HIS A 171 4.60 12.18 6.42
C HIS A 171 5.54 11.42 5.47
N TYR A 172 5.06 10.31 4.91
CA TYR A 172 5.86 9.51 3.97
C TYR A 172 6.22 10.29 2.69
N ALA A 173 5.24 10.98 2.11
CA ALA A 173 5.44 11.83 0.94
C ALA A 173 6.34 13.02 1.25
N HIS A 174 6.29 13.58 2.46
CA HIS A 174 7.18 14.65 2.88
C HIS A 174 8.65 14.23 2.82
N ALA A 175 8.98 13.02 3.30
CA ALA A 175 10.35 12.50 3.20
C ALA A 175 10.82 12.35 1.74
N PHE A 176 9.93 11.92 0.84
CA PHE A 176 10.20 11.91 -0.59
C PHE A 176 10.45 13.33 -1.14
N ILE A 177 9.57 14.28 -0.81
CA ILE A 177 9.62 15.66 -1.30
C ILE A 177 10.94 16.33 -0.91
N GLU A 178 11.34 16.23 0.35
CA GLU A 178 12.57 16.86 0.83
C GLU A 178 13.79 16.27 0.14
N SER A 179 13.87 14.95 0.03
CA SER A 179 14.97 14.30 -0.67
C SER A 179 15.00 14.63 -2.17
N ALA A 180 13.83 14.74 -2.84
CA ALA A 180 13.77 15.15 -4.23
C ALA A 180 14.30 16.59 -4.43
N ARG A 181 13.95 17.51 -3.51
CA ARG A 181 14.44 18.89 -3.50
C ARG A 181 15.93 19.00 -3.25
N GLU A 182 16.44 18.26 -2.27
CA GLU A 182 17.88 18.16 -1.97
C GLU A 182 18.69 17.65 -3.18
N ASN A 183 18.08 16.83 -4.03
CA ASN A 183 18.70 16.29 -5.25
C ASN A 183 18.39 17.13 -6.52
N GLY A 184 17.86 18.35 -6.35
CA GLY A 184 17.76 19.33 -7.43
C GLY A 184 16.46 19.34 -8.24
N ALA A 185 15.41 18.62 -7.78
CA ALA A 185 14.08 18.71 -8.38
C ALA A 185 13.16 19.68 -7.62
N GLU A 186 12.46 20.55 -8.34
CA GLU A 186 11.33 21.29 -7.80
C GLU A 186 10.13 20.35 -7.63
N VAL A 187 9.43 20.43 -6.51
CA VAL A 187 8.25 19.61 -6.24
C VAL A 187 7.04 20.48 -5.90
N ILE A 188 6.04 20.43 -6.79
CA ILE A 188 4.75 21.12 -6.65
C ILE A 188 3.74 20.14 -6.06
N VAL A 189 3.25 20.42 -4.85
CA VAL A 189 2.35 19.52 -4.12
C VAL A 189 0.89 19.89 -4.33
N HIS A 190 0.15 19.02 -5.03
CA HIS A 190 -1.29 19.13 -5.25
C HIS A 190 -2.04 18.35 -4.17
N ARG A 191 -2.68 19.05 -3.23
CA ARG A 191 -3.33 18.45 -2.06
C ARG A 191 -4.74 17.94 -2.38
N PHE A 192 -4.86 16.65 -2.57
CA PHE A 192 -6.13 15.96 -2.82
C PHE A 192 -6.97 15.83 -1.55
N HIS A 193 -7.85 16.81 -1.30
CA HIS A 193 -8.87 16.73 -0.25
C HIS A 193 -10.24 16.38 -0.80
N TYR A 194 -10.69 17.11 -1.82
CA TYR A 194 -12.05 17.04 -2.34
C TYR A 194 -12.06 16.73 -3.83
N TYR A 195 -12.43 15.51 -4.18
CA TYR A 195 -12.24 15.02 -5.55
C TYR A 195 -13.10 15.72 -6.62
N LYS A 196 -14.26 16.31 -6.28
CA LYS A 196 -15.12 16.94 -7.29
C LYS A 196 -14.65 18.32 -7.74
N ASP A 197 -13.92 19.05 -6.90
CA ASP A 197 -13.37 20.36 -7.27
C ASP A 197 -11.85 20.32 -7.44
N PHE A 198 -11.23 19.16 -7.21
CA PHE A 198 -9.81 18.99 -7.43
C PHE A 198 -9.52 18.91 -8.93
N ASP A 199 -8.91 19.98 -9.44
CA ASP A 199 -8.43 20.12 -10.81
C ASP A 199 -7.01 20.69 -10.81
N PRO A 200 -5.97 19.84 -10.65
CA PRO A 200 -4.60 20.30 -10.54
C PRO A 200 -4.06 20.75 -11.90
N VAL A 201 -3.28 21.82 -11.90
CA VAL A 201 -2.52 22.26 -13.08
C VAL A 201 -1.17 21.55 -13.07
N LEU A 202 -1.08 20.46 -13.83
CA LEU A 202 0.11 19.59 -13.89
C LEU A 202 1.11 20.07 -14.96
N LYS A 203 2.10 20.88 -14.56
CA LYS A 203 3.13 21.46 -15.45
C LYS A 203 4.47 20.74 -15.40
N GLY A 204 4.68 19.86 -14.42
CA GLY A 204 5.92 19.15 -14.21
C GLY A 204 6.25 18.15 -15.32
N ASP A 205 7.53 17.80 -15.36
CA ASP A 205 8.11 16.79 -16.24
C ASP A 205 7.70 15.38 -15.81
N ALA A 206 7.33 15.21 -14.55
CA ALA A 206 6.96 13.94 -13.95
C ALA A 206 5.77 14.07 -12.99
N LEU A 207 5.08 12.94 -12.76
CA LEU A 207 3.98 12.83 -11.80
C LEU A 207 4.35 11.89 -10.65
N VAL A 208 4.15 12.32 -9.41
CA VAL A 208 4.18 11.44 -8.23
C VAL A 208 2.78 11.35 -7.64
N LEU A 209 2.29 10.13 -7.46
CA LEU A 209 0.96 9.89 -6.87
C LEU A 209 1.13 9.28 -5.47
N ALA A 210 0.77 10.04 -4.43
CA ALA A 210 0.87 9.62 -3.04
C ALA A 210 -0.51 9.34 -2.41
N PHE A 211 -0.76 8.13 -1.89
CA PHE A 211 -2.08 7.79 -1.33
C PHE A 211 -2.07 6.73 -0.20
N PRO A 212 -3.04 6.75 0.73
CA PRO A 212 -3.23 5.66 1.68
C PRO A 212 -3.97 4.50 1.01
N VAL A 213 -3.62 3.27 1.36
CA VAL A 213 -4.39 2.09 0.96
C VAL A 213 -5.68 2.02 1.77
N SER A 214 -6.82 1.83 1.11
CA SER A 214 -8.14 1.68 1.72
C SER A 214 -8.82 0.44 1.14
N GLY A 215 -8.98 -0.62 1.95
CA GLY A 215 -9.54 -1.89 1.48
C GLY A 215 -8.74 -2.51 0.34
N TRP A 216 -7.40 -2.59 0.49
CA TRP A 216 -6.47 -3.14 -0.51
C TRP A 216 -6.46 -2.44 -1.89
N LYS A 217 -7.04 -1.23 -2.00
CA LYS A 217 -7.06 -0.42 -3.23
C LYS A 217 -6.79 1.06 -2.95
N PRO A 218 -6.57 1.91 -3.98
CA PRO A 218 -6.54 3.35 -3.78
C PRO A 218 -7.91 3.84 -3.28
N PRO A 219 -7.97 4.94 -2.52
CA PRO A 219 -9.23 5.45 -2.00
C PRO A 219 -10.20 5.74 -3.14
N TRP A 220 -11.48 5.36 -2.99
CA TRP A 220 -12.48 5.49 -4.06
C TRP A 220 -12.52 6.90 -4.70
N PRO A 221 -12.52 8.01 -3.93
CA PRO A 221 -12.49 9.35 -4.53
C PRO A 221 -11.27 9.61 -5.41
N LEU A 222 -10.10 9.08 -5.01
CA LEU A 222 -8.88 9.21 -5.79
C LEU A 222 -8.97 8.38 -7.06
N THR A 223 -9.42 7.12 -6.97
CA THR A 223 -9.65 6.25 -8.13
C THR A 223 -10.60 6.89 -9.13
N GLU A 224 -11.70 7.50 -8.67
CA GLU A 224 -12.65 8.21 -9.52
C GLU A 224 -12.00 9.40 -10.23
N PHE A 225 -11.17 10.17 -9.52
CA PHE A 225 -10.38 11.25 -10.13
C PHE A 225 -9.40 10.73 -11.19
N LEU A 226 -8.64 9.67 -10.88
CA LEU A 226 -7.68 9.07 -11.82
C LEU A 226 -8.37 8.59 -13.10
N ILE A 227 -9.57 8.03 -13.00
CA ILE A 227 -10.33 7.56 -14.17
C ILE A 227 -10.91 8.73 -14.96
N LYS A 228 -11.61 9.64 -14.29
CA LYS A 228 -12.49 10.61 -14.97
C LYS A 228 -11.83 11.95 -15.27
N LYS A 229 -10.87 12.39 -14.45
CA LYS A 229 -10.38 13.77 -14.45
C LYS A 229 -8.89 13.92 -14.68
N LEU A 230 -8.09 12.92 -14.33
CA LEU A 230 -6.65 12.99 -14.58
C LEU A 230 -6.39 13.15 -16.08
N LYS A 231 -5.62 14.19 -16.41
CA LYS A 231 -5.19 14.53 -17.77
C LYS A 231 -4.31 13.41 -18.33
N LYS A 232 -4.20 13.33 -19.66
CA LYS A 232 -3.30 12.36 -20.30
C LYS A 232 -1.86 12.64 -19.89
N GLY A 233 -1.10 11.57 -19.71
CA GLY A 233 0.29 11.64 -19.28
C GLY A 233 1.28 11.87 -20.41
N ASP A 234 0.89 11.58 -21.67
CA ASP A 234 1.71 11.81 -22.87
C ASP A 234 3.15 11.29 -22.75
N GLY A 235 3.32 10.12 -22.12
CA GLY A 235 4.60 9.47 -21.91
C GLY A 235 5.41 9.99 -20.71
N LYS A 236 4.88 10.94 -19.92
CA LYS A 236 5.56 11.47 -18.72
C LYS A 236 5.88 10.35 -17.73
N PRO A 237 7.09 10.35 -17.14
CA PRO A 237 7.44 9.43 -16.05
C PRO A 237 6.52 9.65 -14.85
N ALA A 238 6.18 8.55 -14.18
CA ALA A 238 5.38 8.57 -12.97
C ALA A 238 5.91 7.65 -11.87
N PHE A 239 5.72 8.05 -10.62
CA PHE A 239 6.09 7.28 -9.44
C PHE A 239 4.91 7.14 -8.48
N LEU A 240 4.79 5.99 -7.82
CA LEU A 240 3.73 5.75 -6.84
C LEU A 240 4.31 5.77 -5.42
N LEU A 241 3.66 6.48 -4.51
CA LEU A 241 3.92 6.44 -3.08
C LEU A 241 2.66 5.98 -2.35
N TYR A 242 2.78 4.99 -1.48
CA TYR A 242 1.61 4.59 -0.70
C TYR A 242 1.94 4.11 0.71
N THR A 243 0.97 4.20 1.60
CA THR A 243 1.09 3.75 2.99
C THR A 243 -0.07 2.84 3.35
N ALA A 244 0.19 1.79 4.11
CA ALA A 244 -0.83 0.83 4.52
C ALA A 244 -0.52 0.25 5.90
N ALA A 245 -1.50 -0.40 6.52
CA ALA A 245 -1.25 -1.29 7.66
C ALA A 245 -0.79 -2.70 7.22
N GLY A 246 -1.03 -3.06 5.95
CA GLY A 246 -0.63 -4.33 5.34
C GLY A 246 -1.28 -4.56 3.96
N GLY A 247 -0.79 -5.57 3.23
CA GLY A 247 -1.33 -5.99 1.92
C GLY A 247 -1.51 -4.89 0.86
N PRO A 248 -0.53 -4.00 0.61
CA PRO A 248 -0.77 -2.79 -0.16
C PRO A 248 -0.69 -2.97 -1.68
N GLU A 249 -0.11 -4.06 -2.15
CA GLU A 249 0.34 -4.18 -3.54
C GLU A 249 -0.79 -4.13 -4.56
N ASN A 250 -1.97 -4.68 -4.24
CA ASN A 250 -3.14 -4.56 -5.11
C ASN A 250 -3.49 -3.10 -5.40
N ALA A 251 -3.34 -2.22 -4.39
CA ALA A 251 -3.57 -0.80 -4.57
C ALA A 251 -2.51 -0.16 -5.49
N GLY A 252 -1.25 -0.57 -5.34
CA GLY A 252 -0.15 -0.17 -6.22
C GLY A 252 -0.41 -0.56 -7.67
N ILE A 253 -0.89 -1.78 -7.93
CA ILE A 253 -1.18 -2.28 -9.28
C ILE A 253 -2.34 -1.55 -9.91
N ILE A 254 -3.44 -1.36 -9.17
CA ILE A 254 -4.59 -0.60 -9.67
C ILE A 254 -4.14 0.81 -10.07
N ALA A 255 -3.36 1.49 -9.22
CA ALA A 255 -2.82 2.81 -9.55
C ALA A 255 -1.89 2.76 -10.78
N TRP A 256 -1.02 1.75 -10.87
CA TRP A 256 -0.13 1.54 -12.02
C TRP A 256 -0.92 1.36 -13.32
N ILE A 257 -1.97 0.51 -13.33
CA ILE A 257 -2.83 0.28 -14.49
C ILE A 257 -3.50 1.59 -14.89
N LEU A 258 -4.12 2.31 -13.95
CA LEU A 258 -4.83 3.55 -14.22
C LEU A 258 -3.92 4.62 -14.81
N LEU A 259 -2.71 4.80 -14.26
CA LEU A 259 -1.73 5.74 -14.81
C LEU A 259 -1.21 5.31 -16.18
N THR A 260 -0.95 4.01 -16.37
CA THR A 260 -0.49 3.47 -17.66
C THR A 260 -1.55 3.66 -18.75
N LEU A 261 -2.83 3.38 -18.45
CA LEU A 261 -3.95 3.63 -19.37
C LEU A 261 -4.14 5.12 -19.68
N LYS A 262 -3.75 6.01 -18.75
CA LYS A 262 -3.71 7.46 -19.00
C LYS A 262 -2.49 7.92 -19.78
N GLY A 263 -1.59 7.01 -20.17
CA GLY A 263 -0.41 7.32 -20.98
C GLY A 263 0.81 7.74 -20.17
N TYR A 264 0.82 7.58 -18.84
CA TYR A 264 2.02 7.78 -18.02
C TYR A 264 2.95 6.56 -18.11
N LYS A 265 4.25 6.82 -18.02
CA LYS A 265 5.27 5.77 -17.85
C LYS A 265 5.54 5.59 -16.37
N VAL A 266 4.83 4.66 -15.73
CA VAL A 266 5.06 4.37 -14.30
C VAL A 266 6.36 3.59 -14.16
N ILE A 267 7.37 4.27 -13.62
CA ILE A 267 8.76 3.80 -13.56
C ILE A 267 9.19 3.36 -12.17
N GLY A 268 8.32 3.48 -11.17
CA GLY A 268 8.58 2.92 -9.86
C GLY A 268 7.50 3.16 -8.84
N ARG A 269 7.66 2.49 -7.70
CA ARG A 269 6.86 2.71 -6.51
C ARG A 269 7.69 2.60 -5.24
N ALA A 270 7.23 3.24 -4.16
CA ALA A 270 7.72 3.02 -2.81
C ALA A 270 6.54 3.01 -1.83
N TRP A 271 6.62 2.16 -0.82
CA TRP A 271 5.60 2.10 0.21
C TRP A 271 6.15 1.69 1.56
N SER A 272 5.41 2.00 2.62
CA SER A 272 5.78 1.65 3.99
C SER A 272 4.57 1.36 4.87
N ILE A 273 4.81 0.62 5.95
CA ILE A 273 3.81 0.36 6.99
C ILE A 273 3.63 1.58 7.87
N TYR A 274 2.37 1.95 8.05
CA TYR A 274 1.94 3.02 8.94
C TYR A 274 0.79 2.54 9.82
N PRO A 275 0.51 3.25 10.93
CA PRO A 275 -0.59 2.94 11.82
C PRO A 275 -1.93 2.70 11.13
N LEU A 276 -2.60 1.61 11.52
CA LEU A 276 -3.94 1.26 11.06
C LEU A 276 -4.95 2.32 11.51
N ASN A 277 -5.80 2.81 10.60
CA ASN A 277 -6.75 3.87 10.86
C ASN A 277 -8.22 3.39 10.90
N ILE A 278 -8.44 2.07 11.01
CA ILE A 278 -9.78 1.46 11.08
C ILE A 278 -10.03 1.02 12.53
N PRO A 279 -10.91 1.69 13.29
CA PRO A 279 -11.00 1.44 14.72
C PRO A 279 -11.48 0.03 15.08
N THR A 280 -12.37 -0.63 14.32
CA THR A 280 -12.79 -2.02 14.63
C THR A 280 -11.64 -3.03 14.68
N PHE A 281 -10.56 -2.79 13.94
CA PHE A 281 -9.37 -3.64 14.03
C PHE A 281 -8.40 -3.21 15.12
N ARG A 282 -8.76 -2.16 15.90
CA ARG A 282 -7.99 -1.61 17.00
C ARG A 282 -8.55 -2.03 18.36
N LEU A 283 -8.64 -3.34 18.59
CA LEU A 283 -9.22 -3.92 19.80
C LEU A 283 -8.27 -3.84 21.01
N GLY A 284 -8.85 -3.78 22.21
CA GLY A 284 -8.09 -3.73 23.46
C GLY A 284 -7.74 -2.30 23.93
N PRO A 285 -6.76 -2.17 24.85
CA PRO A 285 -6.50 -0.92 25.55
C PRO A 285 -5.81 0.11 24.66
N LYS A 286 -6.11 1.39 24.87
CA LYS A 286 -5.50 2.51 24.14
C LYS A 286 -3.96 2.49 24.20
N LYS A 287 -3.38 2.13 25.35
CA LYS A 287 -1.92 2.07 25.55
C LYS A 287 -1.24 1.05 24.62
N LEU A 288 -1.87 -0.09 24.37
CA LEU A 288 -1.37 -1.09 23.42
C LEU A 288 -1.22 -0.49 22.02
N TRP A 289 -2.24 0.23 21.57
CA TRP A 289 -2.20 0.87 20.26
C TRP A 289 -1.23 2.05 20.18
N GLN A 290 -1.05 2.81 21.25
CA GLN A 290 -0.01 3.84 21.30
C GLN A 290 1.39 3.22 21.16
N PHE A 291 1.62 2.07 21.79
CA PHE A 291 2.85 1.31 21.62
C PHE A 291 3.01 0.77 20.19
N ILE A 292 2.01 0.06 19.64
CA ILE A 292 2.05 -0.47 18.26
C ILE A 292 2.26 0.65 17.24
N ASP A 293 1.52 1.75 17.36
CA ASP A 293 1.63 2.90 16.46
C ASP A 293 3.03 3.53 16.53
N SER A 294 3.73 3.43 17.67
CA SER A 294 5.09 3.96 17.84
C SER A 294 6.15 3.19 17.06
N LEU A 295 5.90 1.89 16.78
CA LEU A 295 6.83 0.99 16.08
C LEU A 295 6.86 1.21 14.56
N THR A 296 5.97 2.04 14.00
CA THR A 296 5.83 2.24 12.55
C THR A 296 5.72 3.72 12.16
N PRO A 297 6.40 4.18 11.10
CA PRO A 297 7.38 3.45 10.30
C PRO A 297 8.72 3.30 11.04
N LEU A 298 9.59 2.39 10.59
CA LEU A 298 10.98 2.37 11.03
C LEU A 298 11.77 3.49 10.33
N LYS A 299 12.88 3.93 10.94
CA LYS A 299 13.76 4.94 10.35
C LYS A 299 14.22 4.55 8.94
N SER A 300 14.58 3.29 8.75
CA SER A 300 14.99 2.69 7.48
C SER A 300 13.90 2.68 6.41
N ASP A 301 12.61 2.68 6.79
CA ASP A 301 11.52 2.84 5.82
C ASP A 301 11.45 4.28 5.28
N ILE A 302 11.85 5.27 6.10
CA ILE A 302 11.99 6.67 5.68
C ILE A 302 13.25 6.85 4.84
N GLU A 303 14.39 6.29 5.27
CA GLU A 303 15.62 6.30 4.47
C GLU A 303 15.40 5.63 3.09
N PHE A 304 14.56 4.59 3.01
CA PHE A 304 14.21 3.94 1.76
C PHE A 304 13.44 4.86 0.80
N VAL A 305 12.46 5.64 1.29
CA VAL A 305 11.72 6.55 0.41
C VAL A 305 12.56 7.73 -0.04
N GLN A 306 13.51 8.18 0.78
CA GLN A 306 14.50 9.18 0.40
C GLN A 306 15.43 8.65 -0.70
N GLN A 307 15.95 7.43 -0.55
CA GLN A 307 16.72 6.76 -1.60
C GLN A 307 15.91 6.61 -2.90
N ALA A 308 14.65 6.20 -2.79
CA ALA A 308 13.76 6.09 -3.95
C ALA A 308 13.52 7.45 -4.64
N ALA A 309 13.43 8.54 -3.86
CA ALA A 309 13.32 9.89 -4.40
C ALA A 309 14.60 10.31 -5.14
N GLN A 310 15.78 10.06 -4.55
CA GLN A 310 17.08 10.32 -5.18
C GLN A 310 17.24 9.52 -6.49
N GLU A 311 16.89 8.23 -6.47
CA GLU A 311 16.92 7.39 -7.67
C GLU A 311 15.98 7.93 -8.74
N PHE A 312 14.76 8.33 -8.36
CA PHE A 312 13.81 8.93 -9.30
C PHE A 312 14.30 10.26 -9.89
N VAL A 313 14.85 11.16 -9.07
CA VAL A 313 15.39 12.44 -9.57
C VAL A 313 16.60 12.22 -10.47
N SER A 314 17.40 11.17 -10.24
CA SER A 314 18.56 10.84 -11.09
C SER A 314 18.24 10.07 -12.37
N GLY A 315 16.95 9.87 -12.70
CA GLY A 315 16.55 9.11 -13.89
C GLY A 315 16.52 7.59 -13.70
N GLY A 316 16.68 7.13 -12.46
CA GLY A 316 16.49 5.74 -12.05
C GLY A 316 15.02 5.35 -11.90
N GLY A 317 14.72 4.06 -12.07
CA GLY A 317 13.40 3.50 -11.79
C GLY A 317 13.35 2.83 -10.43
N GLY A 318 12.20 2.91 -9.76
CA GLY A 318 11.87 2.04 -8.63
C GLY A 318 11.26 0.73 -9.14
N GLY A 319 11.24 -0.35 -8.35
CA GLY A 319 10.56 -1.56 -8.81
C GLY A 319 9.06 -1.31 -9.09
N LEU A 320 8.44 -2.16 -9.91
CA LEU A 320 7.02 -2.08 -10.22
C LEU A 320 6.18 -2.77 -9.13
N PRO A 321 4.92 -2.35 -8.91
CA PRO A 321 4.03 -3.09 -8.02
C PRO A 321 3.73 -4.47 -8.62
N PHE A 322 3.58 -5.49 -7.77
CA PHE A 322 3.36 -6.88 -8.22
C PHE A 322 2.21 -7.53 -7.47
N VAL A 323 1.45 -8.39 -8.14
CA VAL A 323 0.22 -8.95 -7.57
C VAL A 323 0.59 -9.90 -6.45
N MET A 324 0.26 -9.53 -5.22
CA MET A 324 0.17 -10.48 -4.12
C MET A 324 -1.28 -10.64 -3.74
N TRP A 325 -1.63 -11.88 -3.43
CA TRP A 325 -2.83 -12.23 -2.71
C TRP A 325 -3.12 -11.22 -1.56
N PRO A 326 -4.38 -10.85 -1.28
CA PRO A 326 -5.59 -11.54 -1.68
C PRO A 326 -6.32 -10.92 -2.88
N THR A 327 -5.87 -11.22 -4.10
CA THR A 327 -6.53 -10.80 -5.34
C THR A 327 -8.01 -11.22 -5.40
N PRO A 328 -8.43 -12.42 -4.94
CA PRO A 328 -9.85 -12.76 -4.85
C PRO A 328 -10.63 -11.91 -3.84
N LEU A 329 -10.02 -11.55 -2.70
CA LEU A 329 -10.67 -10.65 -1.73
C LEU A 329 -10.70 -9.21 -2.22
N VAL A 330 -9.79 -8.79 -3.09
CA VAL A 330 -9.86 -7.49 -3.77
C VAL A 330 -11.07 -7.44 -4.72
N LEU A 331 -11.34 -8.52 -5.46
CA LEU A 331 -12.53 -8.62 -6.31
C LEU A 331 -13.81 -8.56 -5.46
N ILE A 332 -13.87 -9.29 -4.35
CA ILE A 332 -14.96 -9.17 -3.36
C ILE A 332 -15.01 -7.75 -2.79
N GLY A 333 -13.86 -7.14 -2.50
CA GLY A 333 -13.74 -5.77 -2.04
C GLY A 333 -14.30 -4.75 -3.03
N PHE A 334 -14.08 -4.93 -4.35
CA PHE A 334 -14.69 -4.10 -5.39
C PHE A 334 -16.19 -4.33 -5.53
N LEU A 335 -16.65 -5.59 -5.41
CA LEU A 335 -18.07 -5.93 -5.44
C LEU A 335 -18.81 -5.32 -4.26
N LEU A 336 -18.20 -5.34 -3.06
CA LEU A 336 -18.77 -4.81 -1.83
C LEU A 336 -18.60 -3.29 -1.67
N ASP A 337 -17.51 -2.70 -2.18
CA ASP A 337 -17.22 -1.25 -2.09
C ASP A 337 -17.87 -0.48 -3.25
N ASN A 338 -19.19 -0.64 -3.38
CA ASN A 338 -19.99 0.09 -4.37
C ASN A 338 -20.90 1.13 -3.70
N LYS A 339 -21.30 2.16 -4.46
CA LYS A 339 -22.07 3.31 -3.95
C LYS A 339 -23.32 2.89 -3.16
N TRP A 340 -23.98 1.80 -3.57
CA TRP A 340 -25.23 1.30 -2.98
C TRP A 340 -25.00 0.58 -1.65
N ILE A 341 -24.08 -0.40 -1.63
CA ILE A 341 -23.70 -1.12 -0.42
C ILE A 341 -23.10 -0.14 0.60
N ASN A 342 -22.22 0.76 0.16
CA ASN A 342 -21.57 1.74 1.02
C ASN A 342 -22.54 2.73 1.66
N ALA A 343 -23.60 3.12 0.95
CA ALA A 343 -24.63 4.00 1.50
C ALA A 343 -25.43 3.31 2.62
N ILE A 344 -25.59 1.98 2.54
CA ILE A 344 -26.36 1.19 3.49
C ILE A 344 -25.49 0.72 4.67
N LEU A 345 -24.31 0.18 4.39
CA LEU A 345 -23.41 -0.46 5.35
C LEU A 345 -22.62 0.58 6.17
N TYR A 346 -22.06 1.60 5.51
CA TYR A 346 -21.18 2.59 6.13
C TYR A 346 -21.93 3.81 6.65
N ARG A 347 -22.93 3.53 7.50
CA ARG A 347 -23.71 4.54 8.22
C ARG A 347 -22.88 5.13 9.34
N THR A 348 -22.49 6.39 9.14
CA THR A 348 -21.87 7.20 10.19
C THR A 348 -22.96 7.93 10.98
N TYR A 349 -22.89 7.84 12.30
CA TYR A 349 -23.83 8.48 13.21
C TYR A 349 -23.08 9.15 14.36
N VAL A 350 -23.81 9.92 15.17
CA VAL A 350 -23.23 10.71 16.27
C VAL A 350 -23.80 10.26 17.61
N TRP A 351 -22.91 9.99 18.56
CA TRP A 351 -23.26 9.83 19.96
C TRP A 351 -23.61 11.19 20.56
N ARG A 352 -24.92 11.44 20.68
CA ARG A 352 -25.48 12.74 21.06
C ARG A 352 -24.90 13.28 22.37
N LYS A 353 -24.75 12.43 23.39
CA LYS A 353 -24.21 12.82 24.71
C LYS A 353 -22.75 13.30 24.69
N ARG A 354 -21.97 12.97 23.65
CA ARG A 354 -20.55 13.37 23.52
C ARG A 354 -20.32 14.52 22.55
N CYS A 355 -21.28 14.82 21.68
CA CYS A 355 -21.10 15.78 20.61
C CYS A 355 -21.21 17.22 21.12
N THR A 356 -20.18 18.02 20.86
CA THR A 356 -20.12 19.45 21.21
C THR A 356 -20.39 20.37 20.03
N THR A 357 -21.05 19.87 18.98
CA THR A 357 -21.47 20.66 17.79
C THR A 357 -20.36 21.48 17.11
N CYS A 358 -19.08 21.10 17.30
CA CYS A 358 -17.90 21.83 16.79
C CYS A 358 -17.72 21.84 15.26
N ASN A 359 -18.59 21.13 14.53
CA ASN A 359 -18.59 21.00 13.07
C ASN A 359 -17.26 20.50 12.45
N PHE A 360 -16.40 19.85 13.25
CA PHE A 360 -15.16 19.26 12.75
C PHE A 360 -15.42 18.29 11.59
N CYS A 361 -16.38 17.37 11.75
CA CYS A 361 -16.70 16.36 10.75
C CYS A 361 -17.27 16.93 9.45
N LEU A 362 -17.98 18.07 9.50
CA LEU A 362 -18.45 18.78 8.31
C LEU A 362 -17.26 19.32 7.51
N ARG A 363 -16.33 20.00 8.20
CA ARG A 363 -15.12 20.53 7.56
C ARG A 363 -14.20 19.41 7.08
N TYR A 364 -14.01 18.35 7.84
CA TYR A 364 -13.02 17.33 7.54
C TYR A 364 -13.37 16.41 6.36
N CYS A 365 -14.66 16.23 6.06
CA CYS A 365 -15.09 15.15 5.19
C CYS A 365 -14.67 15.40 3.73
N PRO A 366 -13.81 14.55 3.14
CA PRO A 366 -13.29 14.76 1.78
C PRO A 366 -14.35 14.62 0.67
N VAL A 367 -15.57 14.22 1.03
CA VAL A 367 -16.71 14.06 0.10
C VAL A 367 -17.91 14.89 0.52
N ASN A 368 -17.76 15.82 1.48
CA ASN A 368 -18.79 16.74 1.97
C ASN A 368 -20.12 16.05 2.31
N ARG A 369 -20.04 14.90 3.00
CA ARG A 369 -21.23 14.07 3.26
C ARG A 369 -22.06 14.51 4.46
N PHE A 370 -21.58 15.43 5.29
CA PHE A 370 -22.27 15.82 6.52
C PHE A 370 -22.97 17.17 6.34
N VAL A 371 -24.21 17.24 6.80
CA VAL A 371 -25.00 18.48 6.94
C VAL A 371 -25.32 18.72 8.40
N SER A 372 -25.43 19.98 8.80
CA SER A 372 -25.89 20.33 10.15
C SER A 372 -27.41 20.34 10.18
N ILE A 373 -28.03 19.53 11.05
CA ILE A 373 -29.47 19.53 11.31
C ILE A 373 -29.65 19.63 12.82
N ASN A 374 -30.35 20.68 13.28
CA ASN A 374 -30.54 21.00 14.70
C ASN A 374 -29.20 21.04 15.46
N GLY A 375 -28.20 21.69 14.86
CA GLY A 375 -26.85 21.83 15.40
C GLY A 375 -25.99 20.56 15.37
N ARG A 376 -26.48 19.44 14.81
CA ARG A 376 -25.77 18.16 14.82
C ARG A 376 -25.45 17.64 13.41
N PRO A 377 -24.30 16.97 13.22
CA PRO A 377 -23.94 16.39 11.93
C PRO A 377 -24.85 15.20 11.59
N LYS A 378 -25.48 15.24 10.43
CA LYS A 378 -26.18 14.11 9.81
C LYS A 378 -25.47 13.71 8.51
N ALA A 379 -25.14 12.44 8.38
CA ALA A 379 -24.55 11.91 7.16
C ALA A 379 -25.61 11.78 6.05
N LYS A 380 -25.28 12.23 4.85
CA LYS A 380 -26.02 12.06 3.59
C LYS A 380 -25.06 11.50 2.53
N GLY A 381 -25.56 10.73 1.57
CA GLY A 381 -24.73 10.17 0.49
C GLY A 381 -23.69 9.14 0.94
N THR A 382 -22.68 8.90 0.09
CA THR A 382 -21.75 7.77 0.21
C THR A 382 -20.49 8.11 1.01
N CYS A 383 -20.07 7.19 1.88
CA CYS A 383 -18.80 7.31 2.62
C CYS A 383 -17.61 7.01 1.72
N SER A 384 -16.49 7.72 1.89
CA SER A 384 -15.21 7.38 1.25
C SER A 384 -14.30 6.45 2.07
N LEU A 385 -14.78 6.00 3.24
CA LEU A 385 -14.02 5.15 4.19
C LEU A 385 -12.66 5.74 4.63
N CYS A 386 -12.50 7.05 4.64
CA CYS A 386 -11.27 7.69 5.14
C CYS A 386 -11.11 7.63 6.67
N PHE A 387 -12.19 7.29 7.41
CA PHE A 387 -12.31 7.31 8.88
C PHE A 387 -11.94 8.62 9.59
N GLY A 388 -11.67 9.70 8.85
CA GLY A 388 -11.22 10.96 9.41
C GLY A 388 -12.14 11.56 10.47
N CYS A 389 -13.45 11.54 10.20
CA CYS A 389 -14.46 12.03 11.14
C CYS A 389 -14.51 11.24 12.46
N VAL A 390 -14.21 9.93 12.43
CA VAL A 390 -14.20 9.05 13.61
C VAL A 390 -12.89 9.22 14.37
N ASN A 391 -11.77 9.08 13.66
CA ASN A 391 -10.43 9.11 14.21
C ASN A 391 -10.06 10.46 14.83
N HIS A 392 -10.45 11.56 14.21
CA HIS A 392 -10.03 12.90 14.62
C HIS A 392 -11.13 13.70 15.34
N CYS A 393 -12.29 13.10 15.63
CA CYS A 393 -13.30 13.75 16.46
C CYS A 393 -12.70 14.12 17.84
N PRO A 394 -12.77 15.40 18.28
CA PRO A 394 -12.21 15.82 19.56
C PRO A 394 -12.83 15.13 20.78
N LYS A 395 -14.13 14.79 20.69
CA LYS A 395 -14.89 14.13 21.77
C LYS A 395 -15.22 12.67 21.47
N ASN A 396 -14.62 12.09 20.41
CA ASN A 396 -14.90 10.71 19.96
C ASN A 396 -16.41 10.42 19.85
N SER A 397 -17.18 11.39 19.34
CA SER A 397 -18.64 11.31 19.23
C SER A 397 -19.10 10.70 17.91
N MET A 398 -18.27 10.74 16.87
CA MET A 398 -18.58 10.17 15.56
C MET A 398 -18.30 8.67 15.57
N GLN A 399 -19.28 7.87 15.14
CA GLN A 399 -19.18 6.43 15.04
C GLN A 399 -19.64 5.95 13.66
N MET A 400 -19.09 4.83 13.21
CA MET A 400 -19.55 4.11 12.04
C MET A 400 -19.97 2.71 12.46
N ARG A 401 -21.19 2.33 12.08
CA ARG A 401 -21.80 1.06 12.44
C ARG A 401 -20.88 -0.11 12.03
N PHE A 402 -20.66 -1.05 12.94
CA PHE A 402 -19.78 -2.23 12.85
C PHE A 402 -18.28 -1.94 12.72
N LEU A 403 -17.88 -0.70 12.45
CA LEU A 403 -16.51 -0.35 12.06
C LEU A 403 -15.77 0.55 13.04
N SER A 404 -16.45 1.11 14.05
CA SER A 404 -15.74 1.89 15.06
C SER A 404 -16.24 1.83 16.49
N GLU A 405 -17.31 1.09 16.76
CA GLU A 405 -18.01 1.14 18.06
C GLU A 405 -17.19 0.51 19.20
N TYR A 406 -16.39 -0.52 18.89
CA TYR A 406 -15.75 -1.38 19.88
C TYR A 406 -14.23 -1.20 19.98
N GLY A 407 -13.62 -0.49 19.04
CA GLY A 407 -12.17 -0.35 18.99
C GLY A 407 -11.68 1.09 19.09
N GLN A 408 -10.36 1.24 19.17
CA GLN A 408 -9.73 2.51 19.51
C GLN A 408 -9.57 3.39 18.26
N PRO A 409 -10.05 4.65 18.29
CA PRO A 409 -9.80 5.58 17.19
C PRO A 409 -8.31 5.87 17.06
N TYR A 410 -7.81 5.92 15.82
CA TYR A 410 -6.43 6.32 15.56
C TYR A 410 -6.28 7.84 15.70
N LYS A 411 -5.44 8.29 16.64
CA LYS A 411 -5.03 9.70 16.70
C LYS A 411 -3.74 9.83 15.89
N SER A 412 -3.77 10.72 14.89
CA SER A 412 -2.64 10.93 13.99
C SER A 412 -1.37 11.22 14.77
N ARG A 413 -0.29 10.53 14.41
CA ARG A 413 1.06 10.88 14.85
C ARG A 413 1.61 12.12 14.14
N TRP A 414 1.06 12.44 12.96
CA TRP A 414 1.50 13.57 12.14
C TRP A 414 0.33 14.45 11.69
N PRO A 415 -0.35 15.15 12.61
CA PRO A 415 -1.52 15.96 12.29
C PRO A 415 -1.23 17.12 11.32
N GLN A 416 0.02 17.58 11.22
CA GLN A 416 0.46 18.62 10.28
C GLN A 416 0.41 18.16 8.82
N PHE A 417 0.47 16.85 8.56
CA PHE A 417 0.42 16.30 7.21
C PHE A 417 -0.98 15.82 6.80
N ILE A 418 -1.98 16.03 7.66
CA ILE A 418 -3.38 15.84 7.29
C ILE A 418 -3.74 16.89 6.24
N ILE A 419 -4.33 16.43 5.12
CA ILE A 419 -4.89 17.36 4.16
C ILE A 419 -6.19 17.92 4.72
N LYS A 420 -6.17 19.21 5.02
CA LYS A 420 -7.34 19.98 5.46
C LYS A 420 -7.99 20.66 4.25
N PRO A 421 -9.29 20.97 4.31
CA PRO A 421 -9.89 21.89 3.35
C PRO A 421 -9.21 23.24 3.45
N GLU A 422 -9.12 23.96 2.33
CA GLU A 422 -8.82 25.38 2.36
C GLU A 422 -9.89 26.11 3.18
N ALA A 423 -9.45 27.06 4.00
CA ALA A 423 -10.26 27.72 5.05
C ALA A 423 -11.51 28.48 4.56
N LYS A 424 -11.76 28.55 3.24
CA LYS A 424 -12.77 29.41 2.60
C LYS A 424 -14.14 28.77 2.35
N ARG A 425 -14.51 27.64 2.97
CA ARG A 425 -15.82 27.03 2.70
C ARG A 425 -16.70 26.99 3.94
N GLU A 426 -17.73 27.83 3.92
CA GLU A 426 -18.92 27.64 4.75
C GLU A 426 -19.50 26.24 4.49
N PRO A 427 -20.01 25.56 5.53
CA PRO A 427 -20.63 24.25 5.35
C PRO A 427 -21.80 24.37 4.36
N PRO A 428 -22.00 23.40 3.45
CA PRO A 428 -23.07 23.48 2.48
C PRO A 428 -24.43 23.57 3.18
N SER A 429 -25.10 24.72 3.05
CA SER A 429 -26.49 24.91 3.40
C SER A 429 -27.34 24.37 2.25
N PHE A 430 -27.84 23.15 2.37
CA PHE A 430 -28.91 22.69 1.50
C PHE A 430 -30.23 23.14 2.13
N SER A 431 -30.92 24.09 1.48
CA SER A 431 -32.34 24.36 1.74
C SER A 431 -33.13 23.06 1.55
N ALA A 432 -34.11 22.86 2.45
CA ALA A 432 -34.82 21.61 2.68
C ALA A 432 -35.42 20.98 1.42
#